data_AF-A0A0S8EDW3-F1
#
_entry.id   AF-A0A0S8EDW3-F1
#
_cell.length_a   1.000
_cell.length_b   1.000
_cell.length_c   1.000
_cell.angle_alpha   90.00
_cell.angle_beta   90.00
_cell.angle_gamma   90.00
#
_symmetry.space_group_name_H-M   'P 1'
#
loop_
_entity.id
_entity.type
_entity.pdbx_description
1 polymer ?
#
loop_
_entity_poly.entity_id
_entity_poly.type
_entity_poly.pdbx_seq_one_letter_code
_entity_poly.pdbx_strand_id
1 'polypeptide(L)'
;MVAVASILNTAAADDKGDGEHAYDVISVEQTKKLKAIRDSYKRIAGLDKRYTDREHTNGLPYHIYVPKALEAGKEYPLVTFLHGYSDLTIDTHKGFPKGVWSLPLVQEKHPHILFVPRHRTLKDRWTNPKYRAMTIQALDDLVAELNGKEDTPNVDTNRIYLTGFSLGGIGTWNFIKNYPDKFAAACPLSGFSEGPQTKLQAEKLKHIPIWIFNGDGDRGVKGSRISFQALKEAGADDVRYHEYKKQGHVIDDFAYFTTGFMDWLFAQKLKPGADARKLS
;
A
#
# COMPACT_ATOMS: atom_id res chain seq x y z
N MET A 1 -4.21 -24.37 14.29
CA MET A 1 -4.68 -23.12 13.66
C MET A 1 -5.28 -22.11 14.64
N VAL A 2 -5.68 -22.50 15.86
CA VAL A 2 -6.36 -21.60 16.83
C VAL A 2 -5.44 -20.56 17.51
N ALA A 3 -4.11 -20.80 17.57
CA ALA A 3 -3.20 -19.92 18.33
C ALA A 3 -2.83 -18.58 17.64
N VAL A 4 -3.03 -18.44 16.32
CA VAL A 4 -2.54 -17.27 15.56
C VAL A 4 -3.56 -16.12 15.55
N ALA A 5 -4.86 -16.43 15.53
CA ALA A 5 -5.92 -15.43 15.57
C ALA A 5 -5.94 -14.62 16.89
N SER A 6 -5.49 -15.23 17.99
CA SER A 6 -5.42 -14.59 19.31
C SER A 6 -4.34 -13.49 19.39
N ILE A 7 -3.26 -13.61 18.60
CA ILE A 7 -2.13 -12.64 18.64
C ILE A 7 -2.51 -11.30 18.01
N LEU A 8 -3.45 -11.29 17.05
CA LEU A 8 -3.94 -10.07 16.42
C LEU A 8 -4.80 -9.22 17.37
N ASN A 9 -5.36 -9.81 18.42
CA ASN A 9 -6.32 -9.14 19.31
C ASN A 9 -5.68 -8.56 20.59
N THR A 10 -4.42 -8.89 20.90
CA THR A 10 -3.75 -8.49 22.16
C THR A 10 -2.77 -7.32 22.04
N ALA A 11 -2.78 -6.60 20.92
CA ALA A 11 -1.92 -5.43 20.71
C ALA A 11 -2.63 -4.08 20.96
N ALA A 12 -3.84 -4.09 21.52
CA ALA A 12 -4.60 -2.89 21.87
C ALA A 12 -4.15 -2.33 23.22
N ALA A 13 -3.03 -1.62 23.21
CA ALA A 13 -2.73 -0.57 24.16
C ALA A 13 -1.83 0.41 23.42
N ASP A 14 -2.47 1.34 22.71
CA ASP A 14 -1.79 2.45 22.05
C ASP A 14 -1.17 3.33 23.14
N ASP A 15 0.15 3.24 23.27
CA ASP A 15 0.93 4.22 24.02
C ASP A 15 0.88 5.51 23.21
N LYS A 16 0.00 6.42 23.62
CA LYS A 16 -0.06 7.77 23.04
C LYS A 16 1.37 8.32 23.11
N GLY A 17 1.90 8.74 21.96
CA GLY A 17 3.27 9.24 21.84
C GLY A 17 3.64 10.21 22.96
N ASP A 18 4.95 10.32 23.23
CA ASP A 18 5.62 11.05 24.30
C ASP A 18 5.35 12.58 24.39
N GLY A 19 4.28 13.07 23.77
CA GLY A 19 3.84 14.47 23.79
C GLY A 19 4.66 15.39 22.89
N GLU A 20 5.78 14.91 22.34
CA GLU A 20 6.71 15.69 21.53
C GLU A 20 6.40 15.58 20.02
N HIS A 21 5.67 14.54 19.60
CA HIS A 21 5.35 14.27 18.20
C HIS A 21 3.85 14.10 17.98
N ALA A 22 3.30 14.76 16.95
CA ALA A 22 1.87 14.69 16.59
C ALA A 22 1.48 13.38 15.87
N TYR A 23 2.29 12.33 15.99
CA TYR A 23 2.16 11.05 15.29
C TYR A 23 2.63 9.89 16.19
N ASP A 24 2.27 8.66 15.83
CA ASP A 24 2.49 7.48 16.64
C ASP A 24 3.92 6.94 16.46
N VAL A 25 4.68 6.89 17.56
CA VAL A 25 6.01 6.28 17.60
C VAL A 25 5.89 4.84 18.07
N ILE A 26 6.19 3.90 17.18
CA ILE A 26 6.16 2.46 17.49
C ILE A 26 7.45 2.07 18.20
N SER A 27 7.30 1.58 19.44
CA SER A 27 8.42 1.10 20.25
C SER A 27 9.16 -0.09 19.65
N VAL A 28 10.36 -0.35 20.16
CA VAL A 28 11.16 -1.52 19.79
C VAL A 28 10.42 -2.81 20.15
N GLU A 29 9.73 -2.83 21.28
CA GLU A 29 8.94 -3.96 21.79
C GLU A 29 7.73 -4.25 20.91
N GLN A 30 6.99 -3.22 20.48
CA GLN A 30 5.90 -3.37 19.50
C GLN A 30 6.45 -3.89 18.17
N THR A 31 7.57 -3.34 17.68
CA THR A 31 8.20 -3.81 16.45
C THR A 31 8.61 -5.29 16.54
N LYS A 32 9.13 -5.75 17.68
CA LYS A 32 9.42 -7.17 17.93
C LYS A 32 8.16 -8.03 17.81
N LYS A 33 7.00 -7.57 18.31
CA LYS A 33 5.71 -8.28 18.15
C LYS A 33 5.32 -8.39 16.67
N LEU A 34 5.46 -7.31 15.89
CA LEU A 34 5.16 -7.32 14.45
C LEU A 34 6.07 -8.31 13.69
N LYS A 35 7.36 -8.32 14.01
CA LYS A 35 8.33 -9.27 13.45
C LYS A 35 8.03 -10.72 13.87
N ALA A 36 7.58 -10.95 15.10
CA ALA A 36 7.14 -12.27 15.54
C ALA A 36 5.88 -12.75 14.79
N ILE A 37 4.93 -11.85 14.51
CA ILE A 37 3.78 -12.13 13.65
C ILE A 37 4.27 -12.52 12.24
N ARG A 38 5.12 -11.71 11.62
CA ARG A 38 5.77 -12.04 10.34
C ARG A 38 6.42 -13.42 10.36
N ASP A 39 7.23 -13.72 11.37
CA ASP A 39 7.99 -14.97 11.49
C ASP A 39 7.09 -16.19 11.75
N SER A 40 5.91 -15.98 12.36
CA SER A 40 4.92 -17.04 12.56
C SER A 40 4.37 -17.58 11.24
N TYR A 41 4.40 -16.77 10.19
CA TYR A 41 4.14 -17.19 8.83
C TYR A 41 5.45 -17.67 8.21
N LYS A 42 5.66 -19.00 8.19
CA LYS A 42 6.67 -19.61 7.31
C LYS A 42 6.51 -19.00 5.92
N ARG A 43 7.62 -18.75 5.20
CA ARG A 43 7.60 -18.29 3.79
C ARG A 43 6.42 -18.95 3.06
N ILE A 44 5.55 -18.14 2.47
CA ILE A 44 4.42 -18.66 1.68
C ILE A 44 5.03 -19.51 0.56
N ALA A 45 4.95 -20.82 0.70
CA ALA A 45 5.50 -21.73 -0.30
C ALA A 45 4.74 -21.55 -1.62
N GLY A 46 5.47 -21.49 -2.73
CA GLY A 46 4.89 -21.33 -4.05
C GLY A 46 4.21 -19.98 -4.28
N LEU A 47 4.76 -18.88 -3.72
CA LEU A 47 4.23 -17.54 -3.98
C LEU A 47 4.22 -17.24 -5.50
N ASP A 48 5.31 -17.56 -6.19
CA ASP A 48 5.43 -17.56 -7.66
C ASP A 48 4.29 -18.30 -8.37
N LYS A 49 3.78 -19.39 -7.78
CA LYS A 49 2.66 -20.19 -8.34
C LYS A 49 1.28 -19.64 -8.02
N ARG A 50 1.18 -18.70 -7.07
CA ARG A 50 -0.09 -18.05 -6.70
C ARG A 50 -0.41 -16.91 -7.65
N TYR A 51 0.60 -16.21 -8.12
CA TYR A 51 0.44 -15.06 -9.00
C TYR A 51 0.49 -15.53 -10.44
N THR A 52 -0.25 -14.83 -11.30
CA THR A 52 -0.14 -14.97 -12.75
C THR A 52 0.74 -13.85 -13.28
N ASP A 53 1.79 -14.23 -14.00
CA ASP A 53 2.65 -13.31 -14.73
C ASP A 53 1.96 -12.90 -16.03
N ARG A 54 1.81 -11.59 -16.22
CA ARG A 54 1.18 -11.03 -17.42
C ARG A 54 2.01 -9.86 -17.94
N GLU A 55 1.84 -9.56 -19.22
CA GLU A 55 2.35 -8.36 -19.85
C GLU A 55 1.18 -7.64 -20.52
N HIS A 56 1.05 -6.34 -20.24
CA HIS A 56 0.06 -5.50 -20.89
C HIS A 56 0.47 -5.17 -22.33
N THR A 57 -0.47 -4.83 -23.21
CA THR A 57 -0.19 -4.51 -24.62
C THR A 57 0.73 -3.30 -24.81
N ASN A 58 0.82 -2.40 -23.81
CA ASN A 58 1.78 -1.31 -23.78
C ASN A 58 3.20 -1.73 -23.32
N GLY A 59 3.41 -3.03 -23.07
CA GLY A 59 4.68 -3.62 -22.64
C GLY A 59 4.96 -3.52 -21.14
N LEU A 60 3.98 -3.16 -20.29
CA LEU A 60 4.16 -3.20 -18.84
C LEU A 60 4.04 -4.65 -18.33
N PRO A 61 5.11 -5.24 -17.77
CA PRO A 61 4.99 -6.51 -17.07
C PRO A 61 4.34 -6.30 -15.70
N TYR A 62 3.49 -7.23 -15.28
CA TYR A 62 2.88 -7.20 -13.96
C TYR A 62 2.58 -8.61 -13.45
N HIS A 63 2.41 -8.73 -12.14
CA HIS A 63 1.82 -9.90 -11.52
C HIS A 63 0.40 -9.57 -11.07
N ILE A 64 -0.50 -10.52 -11.22
CA ILE A 64 -1.84 -10.46 -10.65
C ILE A 64 -2.07 -11.64 -9.72
N TYR A 65 -2.71 -11.39 -8.58
CA TYR A 65 -3.25 -12.44 -7.73
C TYR A 65 -4.76 -12.26 -7.60
N VAL A 66 -5.50 -13.23 -8.13
CA VAL A 66 -6.94 -13.39 -7.95
C VAL A 66 -7.16 -14.65 -7.11
N PRO A 67 -7.53 -14.52 -5.82
CA PRO A 67 -7.80 -15.68 -4.99
C PRO A 67 -8.90 -16.55 -5.58
N LYS A 68 -8.67 -17.87 -5.64
CA LYS A 68 -9.67 -18.85 -6.15
C LYS A 68 -10.96 -18.90 -5.33
N ALA A 69 -10.93 -18.38 -4.10
CA ALA A 69 -12.08 -18.32 -3.21
C ALA A 69 -12.98 -17.10 -3.47
N LEU A 70 -12.57 -16.16 -4.34
CA LEU A 70 -13.43 -15.05 -4.72
C LEU A 70 -14.54 -15.55 -5.64
N GLU A 71 -15.77 -15.13 -5.36
CA GLU A 71 -16.96 -15.52 -6.10
C GLU A 71 -17.08 -14.68 -7.38
N ALA A 72 -17.40 -15.33 -8.50
CA ALA A 72 -17.61 -14.64 -9.77
C ALA A 72 -18.80 -13.66 -9.67
N GLY A 73 -18.71 -12.51 -10.36
CA GLY A 73 -19.72 -11.46 -10.35
C GLY A 73 -19.83 -10.64 -9.06
N LYS A 74 -19.17 -11.04 -7.96
CA LYS A 74 -19.12 -10.27 -6.70
C LYS A 74 -17.99 -9.25 -6.73
N GLU A 75 -18.24 -8.08 -6.12
CA GLU A 75 -17.28 -6.98 -6.09
C GLU A 75 -16.30 -7.07 -4.89
N TYR A 76 -15.01 -6.99 -5.20
CA TYR A 76 -13.92 -7.03 -4.23
C TYR A 76 -12.99 -5.83 -4.37
N PRO A 77 -12.35 -5.37 -3.29
CA PRO A 77 -11.27 -4.40 -3.36
C PRO A 77 -10.10 -4.89 -4.21
N LEU A 78 -9.33 -3.93 -4.73
CA LEU A 78 -8.05 -4.19 -5.39
C LEU A 78 -6.92 -3.43 -4.70
N VAL A 79 -5.85 -4.13 -4.35
CA VAL A 79 -4.62 -3.51 -3.85
C VAL A 79 -3.63 -3.38 -5.02
N THR A 80 -3.10 -2.18 -5.24
CA THR A 80 -1.97 -1.93 -6.14
C THR A 80 -0.70 -1.80 -5.30
N PHE A 81 0.26 -2.70 -5.51
CA PHE A 81 1.53 -2.71 -4.79
C PHE A 81 2.69 -2.29 -5.70
N LEU A 82 3.36 -1.20 -5.36
CA LEU A 82 4.56 -0.72 -6.05
C LEU A 82 5.83 -1.21 -5.35
N HIS A 83 6.71 -1.84 -6.11
CA HIS A 83 7.90 -2.50 -5.58
C HIS A 83 9.10 -1.53 -5.39
N GLY A 84 10.10 -1.93 -4.59
CA GLY A 84 11.35 -1.19 -4.37
C GLY A 84 12.29 -1.19 -5.58
N TYR A 85 13.39 -0.43 -5.54
CA TYR A 85 14.28 -0.26 -6.70
C TYR A 85 14.91 -1.58 -7.20
N SER A 86 15.24 -2.51 -6.30
CA SER A 86 15.85 -3.80 -6.63
C SER A 86 14.83 -4.90 -6.98
N ASP A 87 13.53 -4.59 -6.98
CA ASP A 87 12.47 -5.60 -6.90
C ASP A 87 11.83 -5.88 -8.27
N LEU A 88 12.65 -6.17 -9.28
CA LEU A 88 12.20 -6.31 -10.66
C LEU A 88 11.30 -7.55 -10.91
N THR A 89 11.18 -8.48 -9.98
CA THR A 89 10.24 -9.61 -10.04
C THR A 89 9.52 -9.82 -8.71
N ILE A 90 8.49 -10.66 -8.68
CA ILE A 90 7.87 -11.10 -7.41
C ILE A 90 8.82 -11.91 -6.53
N ASP A 91 9.81 -12.57 -7.16
CA ASP A 91 10.80 -13.43 -6.50
C ASP A 91 12.04 -12.69 -6.02
N THR A 92 12.28 -11.44 -6.44
CA THR A 92 13.57 -10.76 -6.20
C THR A 92 13.82 -10.33 -4.76
N HIS A 93 12.96 -10.64 -3.77
CA HIS A 93 13.40 -10.58 -2.37
C HIS A 93 12.99 -11.78 -1.54
N LYS A 94 14.01 -12.30 -0.87
CA LYS A 94 14.00 -13.34 0.15
C LYS A 94 13.19 -13.00 1.42
N GLY A 95 12.48 -11.87 1.47
CA GLY A 95 11.42 -11.50 2.44
C GLY A 95 10.31 -10.84 1.63
N PHE A 96 9.05 -11.28 1.69
CA PHE A 96 7.93 -11.02 2.62
C PHE A 96 7.02 -9.78 2.39
N PRO A 97 7.35 -8.66 1.69
CA PRO A 97 6.46 -7.50 1.61
C PRO A 97 5.28 -7.72 0.65
N LYS A 98 5.44 -8.56 -0.39
CA LYS A 98 4.34 -8.96 -1.29
C LYS A 98 3.49 -10.09 -0.72
N GLY A 99 4.09 -10.93 0.13
CA GLY A 99 3.45 -12.11 0.69
C GLY A 99 2.31 -11.77 1.65
N VAL A 100 2.42 -10.67 2.41
CA VAL A 100 1.39 -10.30 3.40
C VAL A 100 -0.01 -10.20 2.80
N TRP A 101 -0.13 -9.62 1.60
CA TRP A 101 -1.38 -9.43 0.89
C TRP A 101 -2.01 -10.74 0.41
N SER A 102 -1.21 -11.77 0.17
CA SER A 102 -1.67 -13.10 -0.24
C SER A 102 -1.65 -14.14 0.89
N LEU A 103 -1.39 -13.72 2.14
CA LEU A 103 -1.52 -14.58 3.31
C LEU A 103 -2.97 -15.03 3.47
N PRO A 104 -3.24 -16.32 3.73
CA PRO A 104 -4.59 -16.82 3.93
C PRO A 104 -5.40 -16.04 4.94
N LEU A 105 -4.83 -15.65 6.08
CA LEU A 105 -5.55 -14.88 7.11
C LEU A 105 -5.98 -13.48 6.65
N VAL A 106 -5.17 -12.84 5.80
CA VAL A 106 -5.45 -11.50 5.28
C VAL A 106 -6.56 -11.62 4.26
N GLN A 107 -6.48 -12.63 3.39
CA GLN A 107 -7.51 -12.95 2.40
C GLN A 107 -8.83 -13.43 3.02
N GLU A 108 -8.78 -14.14 4.16
CA GLU A 108 -9.97 -14.60 4.89
C GLU A 108 -10.72 -13.42 5.52
N LYS A 109 -10.00 -12.50 6.17
CA LYS A 109 -10.60 -11.31 6.79
C LYS A 109 -10.93 -10.20 5.78
N HIS A 110 -10.10 -10.07 4.76
CA HIS A 110 -10.16 -9.02 3.75
C HIS A 110 -9.95 -9.63 2.36
N PRO A 111 -10.94 -10.31 1.78
CA PRO A 111 -10.81 -10.87 0.44
C PRO A 111 -10.60 -9.76 -0.59
N HIS A 112 -9.54 -9.85 -1.39
CA HIS A 112 -9.16 -8.82 -2.34
C HIS A 112 -8.32 -9.34 -3.51
N ILE A 113 -8.31 -8.57 -4.59
CA ILE A 113 -7.45 -8.77 -5.76
C ILE A 113 -6.16 -7.97 -5.56
N LEU A 114 -5.04 -8.45 -6.08
CA LEU A 114 -3.76 -7.75 -6.00
C LEU A 114 -3.14 -7.56 -7.39
N PHE A 115 -2.82 -6.32 -7.70
CA PHE A 115 -2.10 -5.89 -8.90
C PHE A 115 -0.70 -5.41 -8.53
N VAL A 116 0.33 -6.03 -9.12
CA VAL A 116 1.73 -5.74 -8.83
C VAL A 116 2.45 -5.41 -10.14
N PRO A 117 2.42 -4.15 -10.59
CA PRO A 117 3.17 -3.74 -11.77
C PRO A 117 4.67 -3.90 -11.51
N ARG A 118 5.43 -4.10 -12.59
CA ARG A 118 6.88 -4.28 -12.53
C ARG A 118 7.59 -3.40 -13.52
N HIS A 119 8.77 -2.94 -13.11
CA HIS A 119 9.73 -2.32 -14.01
C HIS A 119 10.27 -3.34 -15.04
N ARG A 120 10.41 -2.94 -16.31
CA ARG A 120 11.17 -3.73 -17.30
C ARG A 120 12.67 -3.55 -17.10
N THR A 121 13.06 -2.33 -16.74
CA THR A 121 14.46 -1.92 -16.53
C THR A 121 14.58 -1.01 -15.32
N LEU A 122 15.80 -0.81 -14.80
CA LEU A 122 16.05 0.13 -13.70
C LEU A 122 15.78 1.62 -14.07
N LYS A 123 15.57 1.93 -15.35
CA LYS A 123 15.21 3.28 -15.84
C LYS A 123 13.71 3.55 -15.76
N ASP A 124 12.89 2.50 -15.70
CA ASP A 124 11.43 2.57 -15.69
C ASP A 124 10.88 2.92 -14.30
N ARG A 125 11.37 4.00 -13.67
CA ARG A 125 10.97 4.37 -12.30
C ARG A 125 9.50 4.78 -12.22
N TRP A 126 8.85 4.52 -11.08
CA TRP A 126 7.49 5.01 -10.79
C TRP A 126 7.29 6.53 -10.91
N THR A 127 8.36 7.31 -10.78
CA THR A 127 8.32 8.78 -10.95
C THR A 127 8.35 9.22 -12.42
N ASN A 128 8.70 8.33 -13.36
CA ASN A 128 8.71 8.63 -14.79
C ASN A 128 7.26 8.79 -15.28
N PRO A 129 6.89 9.96 -15.86
CA PRO A 129 5.52 10.20 -16.32
C PRO A 129 4.99 9.16 -17.31
N LYS A 130 5.82 8.71 -18.25
CA LYS A 130 5.42 7.69 -19.23
C LYS A 130 5.14 6.35 -18.55
N TYR A 131 6.01 5.96 -17.62
CA TYR A 131 5.87 4.68 -16.93
C TYR A 131 4.69 4.66 -15.96
N ARG A 132 4.47 5.78 -15.27
CA ARG A 132 3.28 6.00 -14.44
C ARG A 132 1.99 5.89 -15.27
N ALA A 133 1.92 6.55 -16.44
CA ALA A 133 0.76 6.46 -17.32
C ALA A 133 0.53 5.04 -17.85
N MET A 134 1.59 4.34 -18.26
CA MET A 134 1.51 2.92 -18.65
C MET A 134 0.93 2.04 -17.55
N THR A 135 1.31 2.31 -16.29
CA THR A 135 0.83 1.57 -15.11
C THR A 135 -0.65 1.80 -14.85
N ILE A 136 -1.10 3.06 -14.93
CA ILE A 136 -2.53 3.39 -14.76
C ILE A 136 -3.36 2.76 -15.89
N GLN A 137 -2.91 2.85 -17.13
CA GLN A 137 -3.60 2.21 -18.25
C GLN A 137 -3.74 0.69 -18.06
N ALA A 138 -2.65 0.00 -17.68
CA ALA A 138 -2.71 -1.43 -17.45
C ALA A 138 -3.61 -1.82 -16.27
N LEU A 139 -3.69 -0.98 -15.23
CA LEU A 139 -4.62 -1.16 -14.12
C LEU A 139 -6.08 -0.99 -14.60
N ASP A 140 -6.36 0.03 -15.41
CA ASP A 140 -7.70 0.31 -15.94
C ASP A 140 -8.19 -0.81 -16.85
N ASP A 141 -7.33 -1.26 -17.76
CA ASP A 141 -7.62 -2.34 -18.69
C ASP A 141 -7.82 -3.68 -17.95
N LEU A 142 -7.05 -3.92 -16.88
CA LEU A 142 -7.26 -5.09 -16.02
C LEU A 142 -8.60 -5.04 -15.28
N VAL A 143 -8.96 -3.88 -14.72
CA VAL A 143 -10.25 -3.70 -14.04
C VAL A 143 -11.41 -3.91 -15.02
N ALA A 144 -11.32 -3.33 -16.22
CA ALA A 144 -12.31 -3.52 -17.26
C ALA A 144 -12.41 -5.00 -17.70
N GLU A 145 -11.28 -5.69 -17.83
CA GLU A 145 -11.25 -7.13 -18.17
C GLU A 145 -11.97 -7.98 -17.11
N LEU A 146 -11.68 -7.76 -15.82
CA LEU A 146 -12.27 -8.54 -14.74
C LEU A 146 -13.76 -8.22 -14.55
N ASN A 147 -14.18 -6.97 -14.72
CA ASN A 147 -15.58 -6.58 -14.58
C ASN A 147 -16.43 -6.96 -15.79
N GLY A 148 -15.80 -7.24 -16.94
CA GLY A 148 -16.47 -7.58 -18.20
C GLY A 148 -16.70 -9.07 -18.42
N LYS A 149 -16.20 -9.95 -17.55
CA LYS A 149 -16.33 -11.41 -17.69
C LYS A 149 -17.19 -11.99 -16.57
N GLU A 150 -18.16 -12.83 -16.95
CA GLU A 150 -19.10 -13.44 -16.01
C GLU A 150 -18.45 -14.50 -15.09
N ASP A 151 -17.31 -15.06 -15.49
CA ASP A 151 -16.60 -16.13 -14.77
C ASP A 151 -15.47 -15.59 -13.86
N THR A 152 -15.36 -14.27 -13.70
CA THR A 152 -14.36 -13.62 -12.83
C THR A 152 -15.01 -12.81 -11.71
N PRO A 153 -14.31 -12.62 -10.58
CA PRO A 153 -14.72 -11.63 -9.58
C PRO A 153 -14.58 -10.21 -10.15
N ASN A 154 -15.49 -9.34 -9.75
CA ASN A 154 -15.45 -7.92 -10.12
C ASN A 154 -14.56 -7.14 -9.14
N VAL A 155 -13.89 -6.11 -9.65
CA VAL A 155 -13.23 -5.07 -8.87
C VAL A 155 -14.22 -3.97 -8.53
N ASP A 156 -14.36 -3.69 -7.24
CA ASP A 156 -15.00 -2.47 -6.74
C ASP A 156 -14.10 -1.27 -7.03
N THR A 157 -14.49 -0.45 -8.01
CA THR A 157 -13.70 0.70 -8.44
C THR A 157 -13.61 1.81 -7.38
N ASN A 158 -14.48 1.79 -6.37
CA ASN A 158 -14.39 2.69 -5.23
C ASN A 158 -13.45 2.17 -4.14
N ARG A 159 -12.87 0.97 -4.29
CA ARG A 159 -11.96 0.35 -3.31
C ARG A 159 -10.67 -0.14 -3.97
N ILE A 160 -10.07 0.73 -4.78
CA ILE A 160 -8.72 0.54 -5.32
C ILE A 160 -7.73 1.25 -4.40
N TYR A 161 -6.79 0.52 -3.82
CA TYR A 161 -5.81 1.03 -2.86
C TYR A 161 -4.41 1.08 -3.47
N LEU A 162 -3.58 2.00 -3.00
CA LEU A 162 -2.18 2.10 -3.41
C LEU A 162 -1.23 1.97 -2.23
N THR A 163 -0.22 1.12 -2.36
CA THR A 163 0.83 1.00 -1.36
C THR A 163 2.16 0.67 -2.02
N GLY A 164 3.26 0.96 -1.35
CA GLY A 164 4.57 0.59 -1.88
C GLY A 164 5.70 0.91 -0.94
N PHE A 165 6.83 0.24 -1.16
CA PHE A 165 8.01 0.33 -0.32
C PHE A 165 9.17 1.05 -1.03
N SER A 166 9.88 1.93 -0.32
CA SER A 166 11.07 2.62 -0.80
C SER A 166 10.79 3.37 -2.11
N LEU A 167 11.34 2.94 -3.24
CA LEU A 167 10.98 3.48 -4.55
C LEU A 167 9.47 3.38 -4.82
N GLY A 168 8.81 2.29 -4.41
CA GLY A 168 7.37 2.14 -4.46
C GLY A 168 6.62 3.06 -3.50
N GLY A 169 7.22 3.44 -2.38
CA GLY A 169 6.67 4.46 -1.48
C GLY A 169 6.76 5.85 -2.12
N ILE A 170 7.88 6.17 -2.78
CA ILE A 170 8.04 7.36 -3.61
C ILE A 170 7.02 7.34 -4.77
N GLY A 171 6.84 6.18 -5.40
CA GLY A 171 5.82 5.95 -6.42
C GLY A 171 4.41 6.19 -5.91
N THR A 172 4.10 5.73 -4.69
CA THR A 172 2.78 5.91 -4.06
C THR A 172 2.41 7.38 -3.99
N TRP A 173 3.32 8.22 -3.49
CA TRP A 173 3.15 9.67 -3.49
C TRP A 173 2.99 10.26 -4.88
N ASN A 174 3.85 9.84 -5.81
CA ASN A 174 3.87 10.39 -7.16
C ASN A 174 2.58 10.04 -7.94
N PHE A 175 2.02 8.85 -7.73
CA PHE A 175 0.75 8.43 -8.33
C PHE A 175 -0.41 9.26 -7.79
N ILE A 176 -0.59 9.38 -6.47
CA ILE A 176 -1.73 10.15 -5.93
C ILE A 176 -1.63 11.66 -6.23
N LYS A 177 -0.43 12.20 -6.46
CA LYS A 177 -0.27 13.59 -6.94
C LYS A 177 -0.76 13.81 -8.36
N ASN A 178 -0.69 12.78 -9.21
CA ASN A 178 -1.02 12.87 -10.63
C ASN A 178 -2.39 12.25 -10.96
N TYR A 179 -2.90 11.37 -10.09
CA TYR A 179 -4.18 10.68 -10.20
C TYR A 179 -4.91 10.72 -8.84
N PRO A 180 -5.24 11.92 -8.31
CA PRO A 180 -5.76 12.10 -6.95
C PRO A 180 -7.14 11.48 -6.72
N ASP A 181 -7.84 11.11 -7.79
CA ASP A 181 -9.18 10.53 -7.76
C ASP A 181 -9.18 9.05 -8.15
N LYS A 182 -8.01 8.40 -8.23
CA LYS A 182 -7.90 7.00 -8.64
C LYS A 182 -7.93 6.01 -7.48
N PHE A 183 -7.44 6.42 -6.32
CA PHE A 183 -7.19 5.53 -5.20
C PHE A 183 -7.99 5.94 -3.97
N ALA A 184 -8.66 4.96 -3.36
CA ALA A 184 -9.46 5.14 -2.15
C ALA A 184 -8.60 5.36 -0.90
N ALA A 185 -7.34 4.92 -0.92
CA ALA A 185 -6.37 5.13 0.15
C ALA A 185 -4.95 4.94 -0.39
N ALA A 186 -3.97 5.56 0.28
CA ALA A 186 -2.55 5.44 -0.09
C ALA A 186 -1.63 5.22 1.12
N CYS A 187 -0.68 4.28 0.97
CA CYS A 187 0.22 3.87 2.05
C CYS A 187 1.69 3.87 1.59
N PRO A 188 2.39 5.01 1.68
CA PRO A 188 3.82 5.07 1.37
C PRO A 188 4.65 4.54 2.55
N LEU A 189 5.41 3.46 2.32
CA LEU A 189 6.37 2.89 3.27
C LEU A 189 7.79 3.29 2.87
N SER A 190 8.54 3.94 3.77
CA SER A 190 9.90 4.44 3.52
C SER A 190 9.98 5.28 2.22
N GLY A 191 8.89 5.93 1.85
CA GLY A 191 8.70 6.71 0.63
C GLY A 191 9.08 8.16 0.82
N PHE A 192 10.34 8.40 1.14
CA PHE A 192 10.80 9.66 1.73
C PHE A 192 10.83 10.88 0.80
N SER A 193 10.63 10.69 -0.49
CA SER A 193 10.57 11.77 -1.48
C SER A 193 9.23 11.75 -2.20
N GLU A 194 8.91 12.85 -2.89
CA GLU A 194 7.66 13.04 -3.63
C GLU A 194 6.40 13.20 -2.77
N GLY A 195 6.43 13.12 -1.44
CA GLY A 195 5.31 13.57 -0.60
C GLY A 195 5.09 15.08 -0.67
N PRO A 196 3.93 15.63 -0.25
CA PRO A 196 3.75 17.08 -0.15
C PRO A 196 4.74 17.65 0.86
N GLN A 197 5.42 18.75 0.53
CA GLN A 197 6.38 19.42 1.42
C GLN A 197 5.85 20.76 1.96
N THR A 198 4.67 21.17 1.50
CA THR A 198 3.98 22.39 1.92
C THR A 198 2.49 22.13 2.02
N LYS A 199 1.79 22.92 2.86
CA LYS A 199 0.33 22.92 2.94
C LYS A 199 -0.33 22.99 1.55
N LEU A 200 0.12 23.91 0.70
CA LEU A 200 -0.44 24.09 -0.66
C LEU A 200 -0.35 22.83 -1.52
N GLN A 201 0.75 22.08 -1.42
CA GLN A 201 0.87 20.79 -2.13
C GLN A 201 -0.07 19.74 -1.54
N ALA A 202 -0.27 19.77 -0.22
CA ALA A 202 -1.15 18.85 0.49
C ALA A 202 -2.64 19.12 0.28
N GLU A 203 -3.06 20.35 -0.03
CA GLU A 203 -4.47 20.69 -0.33
C GLU A 203 -5.09 19.81 -1.43
N LYS A 204 -4.27 19.37 -2.39
CA LYS A 204 -4.70 18.50 -3.50
C LYS A 204 -4.84 17.02 -3.12
N LEU A 205 -4.35 16.64 -1.94
CA LEU A 205 -4.29 15.25 -1.47
C LEU A 205 -5.10 15.03 -0.20
N LYS A 206 -5.56 16.10 0.45
CA LYS A 206 -6.14 16.07 1.80
C LYS A 206 -7.42 15.23 1.92
N HIS A 207 -8.11 15.00 0.80
CA HIS A 207 -9.30 14.15 0.73
C HIS A 207 -8.98 12.65 0.65
N ILE A 208 -7.73 12.29 0.35
CA ILE A 208 -7.27 10.90 0.25
C ILE A 208 -6.87 10.43 1.66
N PRO A 209 -7.45 9.35 2.17
CA PRO A 209 -6.94 8.66 3.36
C PRO A 209 -5.50 8.19 3.16
N ILE A 210 -4.57 8.66 3.99
CA ILE A 210 -3.13 8.37 3.84
C ILE A 210 -2.55 7.85 5.15
N TRP A 211 -1.91 6.68 5.12
CA TRP A 211 -1.14 6.16 6.25
C TRP A 211 0.34 6.01 5.89
N ILE A 212 1.17 6.89 6.47
CA ILE A 212 2.60 6.95 6.24
C ILE A 212 3.31 6.00 7.21
N PHE A 213 4.38 5.35 6.76
CA PHE A 213 5.19 4.46 7.59
C PHE A 213 6.68 4.70 7.34
N ASN A 214 7.47 4.87 8.40
CA ASN A 214 8.92 5.06 8.26
C ASN A 214 9.70 4.53 9.47
N GLY A 215 10.92 4.04 9.27
CA GLY A 215 11.86 3.84 10.38
C GLY A 215 12.52 5.16 10.79
N ASP A 216 12.77 5.36 12.08
CA ASP A 216 13.41 6.57 12.63
C ASP A 216 14.89 6.73 12.22
N GLY A 217 15.55 5.60 11.91
CA GLY A 217 16.93 5.53 11.44
C GLY A 217 17.05 5.55 9.92
N ASP A 218 15.95 5.64 9.17
CA ASP A 218 16.01 5.85 7.73
C ASP A 218 16.46 7.28 7.42
N ARG A 219 17.45 7.43 6.53
CA ARG A 219 17.93 8.73 6.02
C ARG A 219 16.80 9.64 5.49
N GLY A 220 15.70 9.03 5.05
CA GLY A 220 14.55 9.70 4.47
C GLY A 220 13.48 10.17 5.46
N VAL A 221 13.57 9.81 6.75
CA VAL A 221 12.49 10.01 7.73
C VAL A 221 12.01 11.46 7.82
N LYS A 222 12.92 12.43 7.69
CA LYS A 222 12.59 13.87 7.71
C LYS A 222 11.57 14.25 6.64
N GLY A 223 11.67 13.69 5.43
CA GLY A 223 10.73 13.96 4.34
C GLY A 223 9.32 13.46 4.67
N SER A 224 9.22 12.27 5.28
CA SER A 224 7.95 11.69 5.72
C SER A 224 7.29 12.51 6.84
N ARG A 225 8.08 12.97 7.83
CA ARG A 225 7.62 13.90 8.88
C ARG A 225 7.05 15.20 8.31
N ILE A 226 7.77 15.82 7.35
CA ILE A 226 7.31 17.05 6.70
C ILE A 226 6.01 16.79 5.91
N SER A 227 5.90 15.67 5.21
CA SER A 227 4.68 15.33 4.48
C SER A 227 3.48 15.09 5.37
N PHE A 228 3.67 14.40 6.50
CA PHE A 228 2.63 14.26 7.50
C PHE A 228 2.16 15.63 8.00
N GLN A 229 3.09 16.50 8.38
CA GLN A 229 2.77 17.83 8.89
C GLN A 229 2.04 18.70 7.85
N ALA A 230 2.50 18.69 6.60
CA ALA A 230 1.84 19.42 5.51
C ALA A 230 0.39 18.98 5.29
N LEU A 231 0.11 17.67 5.38
CA LEU A 231 -1.25 17.11 5.30
C LEU A 231 -2.11 17.51 6.50
N LYS A 232 -1.55 17.49 7.71
CA LYS A 232 -2.24 17.97 8.92
C LYS A 232 -2.60 19.46 8.80
N GLU A 233 -1.68 20.30 8.34
CA GLU A 233 -1.89 21.74 8.15
C GLU A 233 -2.89 22.08 7.03
N ALA A 234 -2.99 21.22 6.02
CA ALA A 234 -4.01 21.31 4.96
C ALA A 234 -5.40 20.86 5.42
N GLY A 235 -5.52 20.30 6.63
CA GLY A 235 -6.77 19.75 7.15
C GLY A 235 -7.18 18.45 6.47
N ALA A 236 -6.22 17.54 6.24
CA ALA A 236 -6.53 16.21 5.71
C ALA A 236 -7.50 15.44 6.64
N ASP A 237 -8.50 14.82 6.01
CA ASP A 237 -9.62 14.18 6.72
C ASP A 237 -9.17 12.95 7.51
N ASP A 238 -8.23 12.18 6.95
CA ASP A 238 -7.65 10.98 7.57
C ASP A 238 -6.18 10.85 7.13
N VAL A 239 -5.29 11.42 7.93
CA VAL A 239 -3.84 11.23 7.77
C VAL A 239 -3.24 10.66 9.04
N ARG A 240 -2.47 9.59 8.89
CA ARG A 240 -1.81 8.87 9.97
C ARG A 240 -0.33 8.71 9.66
N TYR A 241 0.49 8.65 10.71
CA TYR A 241 1.91 8.39 10.56
C TYR A 241 2.41 7.49 11.68
N HIS A 242 3.03 6.39 11.29
CA HIS A 242 3.71 5.46 12.18
C HIS A 242 5.21 5.51 11.93
N GLU A 243 5.95 5.88 12.97
CA GLU A 243 7.41 5.88 12.95
C GLU A 243 7.98 4.78 13.84
N TYR A 244 8.76 3.87 13.27
CA TYR A 244 9.29 2.71 14.01
C TYR A 244 10.65 3.02 14.62
N LYS A 245 10.73 2.94 15.96
CA LYS A 245 11.92 3.23 16.74
C LYS A 245 13.05 2.22 16.50
N LYS A 246 14.27 2.73 16.36
CA LYS A 246 15.49 1.98 16.01
C LYS A 246 15.33 1.10 14.75
N GLN A 247 14.54 1.53 13.77
CA GLN A 247 14.40 0.84 12.49
C GLN A 247 15.01 1.68 11.37
N GLY A 248 15.72 1.01 10.46
CA GLY A 248 16.30 1.64 9.28
C GLY A 248 15.34 1.70 8.10
N HIS A 249 15.90 1.64 6.89
CA HIS A 249 15.13 1.78 5.65
C HIS A 249 14.12 0.64 5.40
N VAL A 250 14.50 -0.60 5.74
CA VAL A 250 13.70 -1.81 5.44
C VAL A 250 12.71 -2.08 6.56
N ILE A 251 11.43 -1.85 6.28
CA ILE A 251 10.31 -2.02 7.22
C ILE A 251 9.11 -2.78 6.62
N ASP A 252 9.13 -3.01 5.32
CA ASP A 252 8.03 -3.54 4.52
C ASP A 252 7.73 -5.03 4.76
N ASP A 253 8.64 -5.73 5.44
CA ASP A 253 8.45 -7.11 5.87
C ASP A 253 7.61 -7.24 7.15
N PHE A 254 7.47 -6.18 7.96
CA PHE A 254 6.66 -6.21 9.18
C PHE A 254 5.63 -5.07 9.31
N ALA A 255 5.82 -3.92 8.66
CA ALA A 255 4.97 -2.73 8.85
C ALA A 255 3.50 -2.96 8.46
N TYR A 256 3.23 -3.85 7.52
CA TYR A 256 1.87 -4.22 7.13
C TYR A 256 1.11 -5.00 8.21
N PHE A 257 1.80 -5.52 9.23
CA PHE A 257 1.16 -6.15 10.40
C PHE A 257 0.81 -5.15 11.49
N THR A 258 1.09 -3.86 11.30
CA THR A 258 0.73 -2.83 12.27
C THR A 258 -0.76 -2.91 12.57
N THR A 259 -1.07 -2.93 13.87
CA THR A 259 -2.43 -3.14 14.37
C THR A 259 -3.40 -2.16 13.73
N GLY A 260 -4.55 -2.66 13.26
CA GLY A 260 -5.58 -1.85 12.63
C GLY A 260 -5.26 -1.38 11.21
N PHE A 261 -4.05 -1.61 10.67
CA PHE A 261 -3.71 -1.19 9.31
C PHE A 261 -4.62 -1.80 8.24
N MET A 262 -4.77 -3.13 8.24
CA MET A 262 -5.60 -3.82 7.25
C MET A 262 -7.08 -3.41 7.40
N ASP A 263 -7.60 -3.41 8.62
CA ASP A 263 -8.98 -2.98 8.89
C ASP A 263 -9.25 -1.55 8.42
N TRP A 264 -8.32 -0.63 8.70
CA TRP A 264 -8.40 0.75 8.22
C TRP A 264 -8.38 0.83 6.70
N LEU A 265 -7.45 0.14 6.04
CA LEU A 265 -7.28 0.22 4.60
C LEU A 265 -8.54 -0.27 3.89
N PHE A 266 -9.03 -1.45 4.28
CA PHE A 266 -10.18 -2.10 3.62
C PHE A 266 -11.52 -1.46 3.96
N ALA A 267 -11.57 -0.55 4.95
CA ALA A 267 -12.73 0.27 5.24
C ALA A 267 -12.83 1.54 4.35
N GLN A 268 -11.74 1.93 3.68
CA GLN A 268 -11.74 3.16 2.87
C GLN A 268 -12.57 2.99 1.60
N LYS A 269 -13.16 4.10 1.15
CA LYS A 269 -13.82 4.21 -0.15
C LYS A 269 -13.35 5.48 -0.83
N LEU A 270 -13.35 5.46 -2.16
CA LEU A 270 -12.93 6.58 -2.98
C LEU A 270 -13.73 7.84 -2.64
N LYS A 271 -12.99 8.89 -2.28
CA LYS A 271 -13.52 10.23 -2.06
C LYS A 271 -13.00 11.07 -3.22
N PRO A 272 -13.83 11.52 -4.18
CA PRO A 272 -13.36 12.39 -5.24
C PRO A 272 -12.89 13.73 -4.68
N GLY A 273 -11.82 14.27 -5.27
CA GLY A 273 -11.27 15.58 -4.98
C GLY A 273 -12.28 16.70 -5.20
N ALA A 274 -12.00 17.87 -4.63
CA ALA A 274 -12.91 19.02 -4.71
C ALA A 274 -13.20 19.48 -6.15
N ASP A 275 -12.24 19.31 -7.07
CA ASP A 275 -12.40 19.71 -8.47
C ASP A 275 -13.24 18.71 -9.27
N ALA A 276 -13.10 17.40 -9.00
CA ALA A 276 -13.93 16.35 -9.61
C ALA A 276 -15.41 16.46 -9.16
N ARG A 277 -15.65 16.83 -7.89
CA ARG A 277 -17.01 17.03 -7.34
C ARG A 277 -17.75 18.23 -7.92
N LYS A 278 -17.07 19.18 -8.56
CA LYS A 278 -17.72 20.33 -9.22
C LYS A 278 -18.23 19.99 -10.62
N LEU A 279 -17.84 18.84 -11.17
CA LEU A 279 -18.18 18.40 -12.53
C LEU A 279 -19.23 17.27 -12.55
N SER A 280 -19.65 16.76 -11.38
CA SER A 280 -20.72 15.77 -11.18
C SER A 280 -21.98 16.42 -10.64
#